data_AF-A0A1H3I443-F1
#
_entry.id   AF-A0A1H3I443-F1
#
_cell.length_a   1.000
_cell.length_b   1.000
_cell.length_c   1.000
_cell.angle_alpha   90.00
_cell.angle_beta   90.00
_cell.angle_gamma   90.00
#
_symmetry.space_group_name_H-M   'P 1'
#
loop_
_entity.id
_entity.type
_entity.pdbx_description
1 polymer ?
#
loop_
_entity_poly.entity_id
_entity_poly.type
_entity_poly.pdbx_seq_one_letter_code
_entity_poly.pdbx_strand_id
1 'polypeptide(L)' 'MWGLKLAVCIAYDLLDLTLGRTLFIMPFGGEIVGCALCAAMFGTNGLLYGLEALDVTEQFDGFIPTATIIALMNRPKSAG' A
#
# COMPACT_ATOMS: atom_id res chain seq x y z
N MET A 1 -0.79 -7.55 -16.26
CA MET A 1 0.44 -6.73 -16.26
C MET A 1 0.91 -6.51 -14.83
N TRP A 2 1.62 -7.48 -14.23
CA TRP A 2 2.04 -7.38 -12.83
C TRP A 2 3.08 -6.27 -12.60
N GLY A 3 4.04 -6.10 -13.52
CA GLY A 3 5.08 -5.06 -13.39
C GLY A 3 4.52 -3.63 -13.32
N LEU A 4 3.42 -3.35 -14.03
CA LEU A 4 2.74 -2.06 -13.92
C LEU A 4 2.10 -1.87 -12.54
N LYS A 5 1.43 -2.91 -12.01
CA LYS A 5 0.87 -2.87 -10.65
C LYS A 5 1.97 -2.65 -9.61
N LEU A 6 3.10 -3.34 -9.74
CA LEU A 6 4.27 -3.14 -8.88
C LEU A 6 4.78 -1.69 -8.95
N ALA A 7 4.94 -1.14 -10.16
CA ALA A 7 5.41 0.23 -10.32
C ALA A 7 4.47 1.26 -9.67
N VAL A 8 3.15 1.06 -9.78
CA VAL A 8 2.16 1.91 -9.10
C VAL A 8 2.26 1.78 -7.59
N CYS A 9 2.42 0.57 -7.05
CA CYS A 9 2.61 0.36 -5.61
C CYS A 9 3.87 1.03 -5.07
N ILE A 10 5.00 0.93 -5.81
CA ILE A 10 6.24 1.63 -5.44
C ILE A 10 6.04 3.14 -5.44
N ALA A 11 5.38 3.68 -6.47
CA ALA A 11 5.09 5.11 -6.54
C ALA A 11 4.18 5.56 -5.41
N TYR A 12 3.18 4.75 -5.06
CA TYR A 12 2.28 5.01 -3.95
C TYR A 12 3.03 5.04 -2.61
N ASP A 13 3.82 4.00 -2.29
CA ASP A 13 4.60 3.96 -1.04
C ASP A 13 5.60 5.13 -0.94
N LEU A 14 6.18 5.58 -2.06
CA LEU A 14 7.05 6.77 -2.05
C LEU A 14 6.28 8.06 -1.75
N LEU A 15 5.05 8.19 -2.27
CA LEU A 15 4.18 9.32 -1.94
C LEU A 15 3.75 9.25 -0.48
N ASP A 16 3.45 8.07 0.02
CA ASP A 16 3.04 7.86 1.41
C ASP A 16 4.16 8.17 2.40
N LEU A 17 5.39 7.71 2.12
CA LEU A 17 6.60 8.04 2.88
C LEU A 17 6.90 9.54 2.95
N THR A 18 6.65 10.27 1.87
CA THR A 18 7.08 11.68 1.75
C THR A 18 5.98 12.67 2.07
N LEU A 19 4.73 12.29 1.81
CA LEU A 19 3.59 13.17 1.84
C LEU A 19 2.43 12.63 2.68
N GLY A 20 2.43 11.38 3.17
CA GLY A 20 1.33 10.78 3.93
C GLY A 20 0.87 11.67 5.10
N ARG A 21 1.81 12.10 5.95
CA ARG A 21 1.53 13.04 7.07
C ARG A 21 1.11 14.46 6.68
N THR A 22 1.32 14.88 5.42
CA THR A 22 0.98 16.25 4.97
C THR A 22 -0.23 16.28 4.02
N LEU A 23 -0.50 15.20 3.29
CA LEU A 23 -1.62 15.04 2.37
C LEU A 23 -2.91 14.65 3.09
N PHE A 24 -2.82 13.87 4.17
CA PHE A 24 -4.00 13.38 4.90
C PHE A 24 -4.15 14.13 6.22
N ILE A 25 -4.92 15.23 6.17
CA ILE A 25 -5.31 16.03 7.35
C ILE A 25 -6.22 15.21 8.30
N MET A 26 -6.87 14.19 7.77
CA MET A 26 -7.73 13.26 8.50
C MET A 26 -6.92 12.02 8.89
N PRO A 27 -6.95 11.59 10.18
CA PRO A 27 -6.37 10.30 10.57
C PRO A 27 -7.02 9.17 9.75
N PHE A 28 -6.23 8.15 9.39
CA PHE A 28 -6.63 7.01 8.56
C PHE A 28 -6.94 7.31 7.08
N GLY A 29 -6.72 8.54 6.62
CA GLY A 29 -7.02 8.94 5.24
C GLY A 29 -6.15 8.22 4.20
N GLY A 30 -4.85 8.05 4.50
CA GLY A 30 -3.91 7.37 3.62
C GLY A 30 -4.20 5.88 3.53
N GLU A 31 -4.59 5.27 4.64
CA GLU A 31 -4.79 3.84 4.77
C GLU A 31 -6.08 3.39 4.11
N ILE A 32 -7.12 4.23 4.12
CA ILE A 32 -8.33 3.99 3.32
C ILE A 32 -7.98 3.99 1.83
N VAL A 33 -7.19 4.97 1.37
CA VAL A 33 -6.80 5.08 -0.05
C VAL A 33 -5.89 3.92 -0.45
N GLY A 34 -4.87 3.62 0.34
CA GLY A 34 -3.94 2.51 0.12
C GLY A 34 -4.64 1.16 0.12
N CYS A 35 -5.54 0.93 1.08
CA CYS A 35 -6.35 -0.28 1.14
C CYS A 35 -7.29 -0.41 -0.06
N ALA A 36 -7.97 0.66 -0.48
CA ALA A 36 -8.80 0.64 -1.68
C ALA A 36 -7.97 0.39 -2.95
N LEU A 37 -6.80 1.02 -3.08
CA LEU A 37 -5.88 0.84 -4.21
C LEU A 37 -5.37 -0.60 -4.28
N CYS A 38 -4.86 -1.14 -3.18
CA CYS A 38 -4.37 -2.50 -3.12
C CYS A 38 -5.50 -3.52 -3.33
N ALA A 39 -6.70 -3.28 -2.78
CA ALA A 39 -7.86 -4.16 -2.99
C ALA A 39 -8.30 -4.16 -4.46
N ALA A 40 -8.30 -3.02 -5.13
CA ALA A 40 -8.60 -2.93 -6.56
C ALA A 40 -7.56 -3.68 -7.41
N MET A 41 -6.28 -3.68 -7.00
CA MET A 41 -5.21 -4.32 -7.76
C MET A 41 -5.05 -5.82 -7.47
N PHE A 42 -5.27 -6.25 -6.23
CA PHE A 42 -4.91 -7.59 -5.76
C PHE A 42 -6.06 -8.31 -5.03
N GLY A 43 -7.28 -7.78 -5.05
CA GLY A 43 -8.46 -8.40 -4.44
C GLY A 43 -8.36 -8.43 -2.92
N THR A 44 -8.77 -9.53 -2.29
CA THR A 44 -8.78 -9.67 -0.82
C THR A 44 -7.40 -9.56 -0.20
N ASN A 45 -6.34 -9.93 -0.94
CA ASN A 45 -4.96 -9.76 -0.47
C ASN A 45 -4.58 -8.27 -0.30
N GLY A 46 -5.25 -7.39 -1.03
CA GLY A 46 -5.05 -5.95 -0.90
C GLY A 46 -5.60 -5.36 0.40
N LEU A 47 -6.54 -6.04 1.06
CA LEU A 47 -7.07 -5.62 2.36
C LEU A 47 -6.02 -5.70 3.48
N LEU A 48 -4.92 -6.43 3.26
CA LEU A 48 -3.78 -6.47 4.18
C LEU A 48 -3.12 -5.10 4.37
N TYR A 49 -3.34 -4.15 3.45
CA TYR A 49 -2.89 -2.77 3.62
C TYR A 49 -3.50 -2.14 4.87
N GLY A 50 -4.73 -2.51 5.24
CA GLY A 50 -5.40 -2.02 6.43
C GLY A 50 -4.70 -2.37 7.75
N LEU A 51 -3.62 -3.17 7.73
CA LEU A 51 -2.76 -3.38 8.89
C LEU A 51 -1.99 -2.11 9.29
N GLU A 52 -1.77 -1.17 8.38
CA GLU A 52 -1.13 0.12 8.72
C GLU A 52 -1.99 0.94 9.69
N ALA A 53 -3.32 0.82 9.62
CA ALA A 53 -4.23 1.44 10.57
C ALA A 53 -4.08 0.92 12.02
N LEU A 54 -3.30 -0.16 12.26
CA LEU A 54 -2.95 -0.59 13.62
C LEU A 54 -1.86 0.27 14.25
N ASP A 55 -1.06 0.96 13.45
CA ASP A 55 -0.13 1.97 13.93
C ASP A 55 -0.87 3.30 14.17
N VAL A 56 -1.69 3.31 15.21
CA VAL A 56 -2.44 4.50 15.66
C VAL A 56 -1.56 5.70 16.03
N THR A 57 -0.24 5.51 16.13
CA THR A 57 0.72 6.57 16.40
C THR A 57 1.32 7.16 15.13
N GLU A 58 1.02 6.57 13.97
CA GLU A 58 1.50 6.95 12.65
C GLU A 58 3.03 6.92 12.53
N GLN A 59 3.75 6.27 13.46
CA GLN A 59 5.21 6.33 13.56
C GLN A 59 5.93 5.53 12.48
N PHE A 60 5.36 4.38 12.15
CA PHE A 60 5.76 3.43 11.13
C PHE A 60 4.92 3.57 9.85
N ASP A 61 3.76 4.21 9.93
CA ASP A 61 2.96 4.60 8.76
C ASP A 61 3.80 5.39 7.75
N GLY A 62 3.67 5.02 6.47
CA GLY A 62 4.50 5.53 5.37
C GLY A 62 5.96 5.04 5.34
N PHE A 63 6.52 4.45 6.40
CA PHE A 63 7.89 3.90 6.39
C PHE A 63 7.97 2.47 5.85
N ILE A 64 6.91 1.70 6.04
CA ILE A 64 6.82 0.33 5.53
C ILE A 64 6.25 0.41 4.12
N PRO A 65 6.92 -0.11 3.08
CA PRO A 65 6.40 -0.08 1.72
C PRO A 65 5.34 -1.17 1.53
N THR A 66 4.20 -1.02 2.22
CA THR A 66 3.17 -2.05 2.38
C THR A 66 2.50 -2.37 1.06
N ALA A 67 2.22 -1.39 0.20
CA ALA A 67 1.64 -1.66 -1.11
C ALA A 67 2.61 -2.49 -1.98
N THR A 68 3.89 -2.16 -1.94
CA THR A 68 4.94 -2.88 -2.68
C THR A 68 5.08 -4.32 -2.18
N ILE A 69 5.05 -4.54 -0.86
CA ILE A 69 5.09 -5.89 -0.27
C ILE A 69 3.89 -6.71 -0.76
N ILE A 70 2.68 -6.15 -0.72
CA ILE A 70 1.48 -6.83 -1.22
C ILE A 70 1.62 -7.15 -2.71
N ALA A 71 2.16 -6.24 -3.52
CA ALA A 71 2.40 -6.49 -4.93
C ALA A 71 3.39 -7.65 -5.15
N LEU A 72 4.48 -7.71 -4.39
CA LEU A 72 5.46 -8.79 -4.43
C LEU A 72 4.86 -10.15 -4.02
N MET A 73 4.02 -10.17 -2.97
CA MET A 73 3.30 -11.39 -2.55
C MET A 73 2.35 -11.92 -3.63
N ASN A 74 1.77 -11.03 -4.43
CA ASN A 74 0.87 -11.36 -5.53
C ASN A 74 1.59 -11.50 -6.88
N ARG A 75 2.91 -11.71 -6.87
CA ARG A 75 3.68 -11.99 -8.08
C ARG A 75 3.17 -13.29 -8.73
N PRO A 76 2.79 -13.28 -10.02
CA PRO A 76 2.46 -14.49 -10.74
C PRO A 76 3.64 -15.46 -10.67
N LYS A 77 3.39 -16.70 -10.25
CA LYS A 77 4.41 -17.75 -10.37
C LYS A 77 4.70 -17.93 -11.86
N SER A 78 5.98 -17.92 -12.26
CA SER A 78 6.34 -18.39 -13.60
C SER A 78 5.78 -19.80 -13.73
N ALA A 79 5.01 -20.05 -14.79
CA ALA A 79 4.69 -21.42 -15.19
C ALA A 79 6.03 -22.10 -15.47
N GLY A 80 6.42 -23.02 -14.59
CA GLY A 80 7.55 -23.92 -14.80
C GLY A 80 7.18 -24.98 -15.82
#